data_AF-A0A9D7UHR8-F1
#
_entry.id   AF-A0A9D7UHR8-F1
#
_cell.length_a   1.000
_cell.length_b   1.000
_cell.length_c   1.000
_cell.angle_alpha   90.00
_cell.angle_beta   90.00
_cell.angle_gamma   90.00
#
_symmetry.space_group_name_H-M   'P 1'
#
loop_
_entity.id
_entity.type
_entity.pdbx_description
1 polymer ?
#
loop_
_entity_poly.entity_id
_entity_poly.type
_entity_poly.pdbx_seq_one_letter_code
_entity_poly.pdbx_strand_id
1 'polypeptide(L)'
;MRSRVRAVDSIDFQVRRGEIFGLLGPNGSGKSTTIKMILGLLHKSSGRLAVFGKNASDVSIKSRIGYLPEESYLYPFLDARETLDYYAKLFQIDHRTRRQRIDELLDMVGLAAVQRRQVREYSKG
;
A
#
# COMPACT_ATOMS: atom_id res chain seq x y z
N MET A 1 -26.58 22.23 -0.13
CA MET A 1 -25.50 22.17 0.87
C MET A 1 -25.33 20.71 1.29
N ARG A 2 -24.18 20.07 1.04
CA ARG A 2 -23.98 18.66 1.43
C ARG A 2 -23.93 18.58 2.97
N SER A 3 -24.66 17.62 3.56
CA SER A 3 -24.63 17.39 5.00
C SER A 3 -23.22 16.96 5.44
N ARG A 4 -22.79 17.43 6.61
CA ARG A 4 -21.51 17.02 7.22
C ARG A 4 -21.65 15.58 7.70
N VAL A 5 -20.95 14.65 7.05
CA VAL A 5 -20.98 13.23 7.40
C VAL A 5 -19.81 12.88 8.31
N ARG A 6 -20.08 12.06 9.34
CA ARG A 6 -19.05 11.47 10.19
C ARG A 6 -18.60 10.14 9.59
N ALA A 7 -17.48 10.16 8.87
CA ALA A 7 -16.97 8.97 8.16
C ALA A 7 -16.29 7.95 9.08
N VAL A 8 -15.73 8.40 10.21
CA VAL A 8 -15.11 7.57 11.24
C VAL A 8 -15.48 8.19 12.58
N ASP A 9 -15.92 7.38 13.54
CA ASP A 9 -16.33 7.84 14.86
C ASP A 9 -15.57 7.11 15.96
N SER A 10 -14.65 7.83 16.60
CA SER A 10 -14.03 7.47 17.89
C SER A 10 -13.52 6.02 18.00
N ILE A 11 -12.83 5.54 16.97
CA ILE A 11 -12.17 4.23 16.99
C ILE A 11 -10.90 4.27 17.85
N ASP A 12 -10.64 3.20 18.59
CA ASP A 12 -9.42 3.03 19.40
C ASP A 12 -8.88 1.61 19.26
N PHE A 13 -7.63 1.50 18.82
CA PHE A 13 -6.91 0.23 18.69
C PHE A 13 -5.41 0.46 18.61
N GLN A 14 -4.65 -0.59 18.91
CA GLN A 14 -3.20 -0.64 18.75
C GLN A 14 -2.82 -1.91 18.00
N VAL A 15 -2.05 -1.78 16.92
CA VAL A 15 -1.48 -2.92 16.18
C VAL A 15 -0.02 -3.11 16.61
N ARG A 16 0.31 -4.30 17.09
CA ARG A 16 1.65 -4.66 17.58
C ARG A 16 2.54 -5.16 16.45
N ARG A 17 3.85 -5.15 16.68
CA ARG A 17 4.83 -5.68 15.71
C ARG A 17 4.55 -7.17 15.47
N GLY A 18 4.40 -7.55 14.21
CA GLY A 18 4.14 -8.94 13.80
C GLY A 18 2.66 -9.35 13.88
N GLU A 19 1.76 -8.43 14.25
CA GLU A 19 0.34 -8.70 14.32
C GLU A 19 -0.32 -8.57 12.93
N ILE A 20 -1.21 -9.51 12.62
CA ILE A 20 -2.12 -9.40 11.48
C ILE A 20 -3.43 -8.80 12.01
N PHE A 21 -3.78 -7.62 11.50
CA PHE A 21 -4.97 -6.88 11.92
C PHE A 21 -5.94 -6.71 10.75
N GLY A 22 -7.22 -7.04 10.97
CA GLY A 22 -8.29 -6.91 9.98
C GLY A 22 -9.30 -5.84 10.38
N LEU A 23 -9.58 -4.90 9.47
CA LEU A 23 -10.65 -3.91 9.63
C LEU A 23 -11.88 -4.33 8.82
N LEU A 24 -12.86 -4.92 9.50
CA LEU A 24 -14.05 -5.53 8.88
C LEU A 24 -15.30 -4.66 9.05
N GLY A 25 -16.18 -4.66 8.04
CA GLY A 25 -17.45 -3.91 8.07
C GLY A 25 -18.06 -3.72 6.68
N PRO A 26 -19.32 -3.26 6.58
CA PRO A 26 -20.00 -3.06 5.30
C PRO A 26 -19.41 -1.92 4.48
N ASN A 27 -19.80 -1.81 3.21
CA ASN A 27 -19.41 -0.67 2.38
C ASN A 27 -19.87 0.65 3.01
N GLY A 28 -18.98 1.65 3.00
CA GLY A 28 -19.24 2.95 3.64
C GLY A 28 -18.95 3.01 5.15
N SER A 29 -18.54 1.92 5.81
CA SER A 29 -18.27 1.92 7.25
C SER A 29 -16.99 2.66 7.70
N GLY A 30 -16.31 3.38 6.80
CA GLY A 30 -15.11 4.14 7.12
C GLY A 30 -13.78 3.37 7.04
N LYS A 31 -13.76 2.13 6.50
CA LYS A 31 -12.54 1.30 6.39
C LYS A 31 -11.43 2.00 5.60
N SER A 32 -11.71 2.34 4.33
CA SER A 32 -10.74 2.99 3.45
C SER A 32 -10.37 4.38 3.96
N THR A 33 -11.28 5.09 4.63
CA THR A 33 -11.00 6.37 5.30
C THR A 33 -9.98 6.18 6.43
N THR A 34 -10.16 5.14 7.24
CA THR A 34 -9.24 4.79 8.34
C THR A 34 -7.86 4.42 7.80
N ILE A 35 -7.78 3.54 6.79
CA ILE A 35 -6.51 3.16 6.15
C ILE A 35 -5.80 4.39 5.57
N LYS A 36 -6.51 5.28 4.86
CA LYS A 36 -5.93 6.51 4.33
C LYS A 36 -5.42 7.46 5.42
N MET A 37 -6.07 7.52 6.58
CA MET A 37 -5.54 8.28 7.74
C MET A 37 -4.26 7.65 8.30
N ILE A 38 -4.19 6.33 8.40
CA ILE A 38 -2.98 5.59 8.82
C ILE A 38 -1.82 5.84 7.84
N LEU A 39 -2.13 5.84 6.54
CA LEU A 39 -1.16 6.15 5.49
C LEU A 39 -0.80 7.64 5.43
N GLY A 40 -1.42 8.51 6.23
CA GLY A 40 -1.21 9.97 6.19
C GLY A 40 -1.75 10.66 4.93
N LEU A 41 -2.57 9.97 4.14
CA LEU A 41 -3.21 10.50 2.92
C LEU A 41 -4.49 11.29 3.23
N LEU A 42 -5.06 11.11 4.43
CA LEU A 42 -6.18 11.90 4.94
C LEU A 42 -5.87 12.41 6.35
N HIS A 43 -6.25 13.65 6.62
CA HIS A 43 -6.11 14.26 7.94
C HIS A 43 -7.27 13.83 8.84
N LYS A 44 -6.96 13.35 10.04
CA LYS A 44 -7.96 13.13 11.10
C LYS A 44 -8.55 14.47 11.56
N SER A 45 -9.84 14.49 11.87
CA SER A 45 -10.49 15.69 12.44
C SER A 45 -10.16 15.92 13.92
N SER A 46 -9.93 14.85 14.70
CA SER A 46 -9.60 14.90 16.12
C SER A 46 -8.87 13.61 16.54
N GLY A 47 -8.54 13.46 17.83
CA GLY A 47 -7.89 12.25 18.37
C GLY A 47 -6.38 12.19 18.14
N ARG A 48 -5.78 11.02 18.34
CA ARG A 48 -4.34 10.76 18.13
C ARG A 48 -4.16 9.56 17.20
N LEU A 49 -3.15 9.62 16.35
CA LEU A 49 -2.78 8.52 15.46
C LEU A 49 -1.27 8.57 15.27
N ALA A 50 -0.59 7.46 15.54
CA ALA A 50 0.84 7.32 15.34
C ALA A 50 1.16 6.00 14.64
N VAL A 51 2.15 6.02 13.74
CA VAL A 51 2.65 4.85 13.01
C VAL A 51 4.14 4.77 13.23
N PHE A 52 4.63 3.62 13.69
CA PHE A 52 6.03 3.42 14.11
C PHE A 52 6.54 4.48 15.10
N GLY A 53 5.67 4.93 16.01
CA GLY A 53 5.99 5.96 17.03
C GLY A 53 6.02 7.40 16.50
N LYS A 54 5.68 7.63 15.23
CA LYS A 54 5.71 8.95 14.57
C LYS A 54 4.31 9.35 14.09
N ASN A 55 4.15 10.63 13.75
CA ASN A 55 2.92 11.09 13.09
C ASN A 55 2.75 10.37 11.74
N ALA A 56 1.52 9.97 11.39
CA ALA A 56 1.26 9.33 10.11
C ALA A 56 1.60 10.20 8.89
N SER A 57 1.64 11.53 9.00
CA SER A 57 2.07 12.40 7.90
C SER A 57 3.60 12.53 7.77
N ASP A 58 4.39 11.97 8.70
CA ASP A 58 5.85 11.99 8.61
C ASP A 58 6.31 11.22 7.35
N VAL A 59 7.09 11.87 6.49
CA VAL A 59 7.55 11.27 5.23
C VAL A 59 8.59 10.18 5.48
N SER A 60 9.36 10.26 6.56
CA SER A 60 10.43 9.30 6.87
C SER A 60 9.91 7.89 7.17
N ILE A 61 8.63 7.73 7.53
CA ILE A 61 8.04 6.41 7.77
C ILE A 61 7.54 5.74 6.49
N LYS A 62 7.44 6.44 5.36
CA LYS A 62 6.86 5.91 4.12
C LYS A 62 7.71 4.81 3.49
N SER A 63 9.02 4.89 3.64
CA SER A 63 9.96 3.83 3.22
C SER A 63 9.72 2.48 3.90
N ARG A 64 8.93 2.46 4.99
CA ARG A 64 8.61 1.26 5.78
C ARG A 64 7.18 0.75 5.56
N ILE A 65 6.42 1.35 4.64
CA ILE A 65 5.01 1.04 4.41
C ILE A 65 4.82 0.61 2.96
N GLY A 66 4.30 -0.59 2.76
CA GLY A 66 3.69 -1.01 1.49
C GLY A 66 2.19 -0.77 1.52
N TYR A 67 1.61 -0.31 0.40
CA TYR A 67 0.18 -0.11 0.26
C TYR A 67 -0.29 -0.63 -1.09
N LEU A 68 -1.25 -1.56 -1.06
CA LEU A 68 -1.96 -2.05 -2.25
C LEU A 68 -3.40 -1.52 -2.18
N PRO A 69 -3.76 -0.51 -2.99
CA PRO A 69 -5.15 -0.05 -3.10
C PRO A 69 -6.03 -1.10 -3.81
N GLU A 70 -7.35 -0.96 -3.63
CA GLU A 70 -8.35 -1.78 -4.35
C GLU A 70 -8.20 -1.67 -5.86
N GLU A 71 -8.03 -0.45 -6.38
CA GLU A 71 -7.69 -0.21 -7.78
C GLU A 71 -6.21 0.16 -7.88
N SER A 72 -5.44 -0.71 -8.52
CA SER A 72 -3.99 -0.54 -8.71
C SER A 72 -3.72 0.28 -9.96
N TYR A 73 -3.06 1.43 -9.81
CA TYR A 73 -2.61 2.26 -10.94
C TYR A 73 -1.15 1.95 -11.26
N LEU A 74 -0.93 0.89 -12.01
CA LEU A 74 0.37 0.53 -12.56
C LEU A 74 0.55 1.14 -13.96
N TYR A 75 1.79 1.37 -14.36
CA TYR A 75 2.09 1.87 -15.70
C TYR A 75 1.80 0.79 -16.74
N PRO A 76 0.80 0.98 -17.63
CA PRO A 76 0.29 -0.10 -18.48
C PRO A 76 1.29 -0.58 -19.54
N PHE A 77 2.31 0.23 -19.83
CA PHE A 77 3.33 -0.03 -20.85
C PHE A 77 4.59 -0.72 -20.29
N LEU A 78 4.76 -0.78 -18.97
CA LEU A 78 5.86 -1.52 -18.35
C LEU A 78 5.54 -3.01 -18.29
N ASP A 79 6.56 -3.86 -18.37
CA ASP A 79 6.44 -5.28 -18.02
C ASP A 79 6.46 -5.50 -16.49
N ALA A 80 6.17 -6.72 -16.02
CA ALA A 80 6.13 -7.02 -14.59
C ALA A 80 7.50 -6.83 -13.92
N ARG A 81 8.57 -7.18 -14.62
CA ARG A 81 9.94 -7.02 -14.13
C ARG A 81 10.32 -5.55 -14.01
N GLU A 82 10.02 -4.76 -15.04
CA GLU A 82 10.24 -3.32 -15.09
C GLU A 82 9.43 -2.59 -14.01
N THR A 83 8.20 -3.04 -13.76
CA THR A 83 7.35 -2.51 -12.68
C THR A 83 8.02 -2.73 -11.32
N LEU A 84 8.49 -3.94 -11.03
CA LEU A 84 9.20 -4.22 -9.78
C LEU A 84 10.54 -3.46 -9.69
N ASP A 85 11.28 -3.38 -10.79
CA ASP A 85 12.54 -2.62 -10.86
C ASP A 85 12.34 -1.13 -10.61
N TYR A 86 11.27 -0.54 -11.17
CA TYR A 86 10.86 0.84 -10.96
C TYR A 86 10.59 1.12 -9.48
N TYR A 87 9.74 0.33 -8.81
CA TYR A 87 9.46 0.55 -7.39
C TYR A 87 10.69 0.30 -6.53
N ALA A 88 11.46 -0.75 -6.77
CA ALA A 88 12.65 -1.00 -5.97
C ALA A 88 13.72 0.11 -6.13
N LYS A 89 13.81 0.78 -7.29
CA LYS A 89 14.62 2.00 -7.45
C LYS A 89 14.06 3.18 -6.65
N LEU A 90 12.74 3.39 -6.62
CA LEU A 90 12.11 4.42 -5.78
C LEU A 90 12.42 4.21 -4.28
N PHE A 91 12.46 2.95 -3.84
CA PHE A 91 12.86 2.55 -2.49
C PHE A 91 14.39 2.48 -2.29
N GLN A 92 15.18 2.91 -3.26
CA GLN A 92 16.64 2.97 -3.20
C GLN A 92 17.30 1.62 -2.88
N ILE A 93 16.70 0.51 -3.35
CA ILE A 93 17.27 -0.83 -3.22
C ILE A 93 18.42 -0.97 -4.23
N ASP A 94 19.59 -1.41 -3.75
CA ASP A 94 20.78 -1.58 -4.58
C ASP A 94 20.54 -2.59 -5.72
N HIS A 95 21.33 -2.46 -6.78
CA HIS A 95 21.12 -3.23 -8.00
C HIS A 95 21.17 -4.75 -7.80
N ARG A 96 22.09 -5.25 -6.95
CA ARG A 96 22.28 -6.69 -6.75
C ARG A 96 21.09 -7.26 -5.97
N THR A 97 20.74 -6.63 -4.85
CA THR A 97 19.59 -7.03 -4.04
C THR A 97 18.29 -6.94 -4.83
N ARG A 98 18.09 -5.86 -5.58
CA ARG A 98 16.89 -5.67 -6.39
C ARG A 98 16.74 -6.77 -7.44
N ARG A 99 17.79 -7.10 -8.19
CA ARG A 99 17.74 -8.16 -9.20
C ARG A 99 17.31 -9.51 -8.59
N GLN A 100 17.94 -9.89 -7.48
CA GLN A 100 17.61 -11.13 -6.77
C GLN A 100 16.16 -11.13 -6.27
N ARG A 101 15.74 -10.06 -5.59
CA ARG A 101 14.37 -9.95 -5.05
C ARG A 101 13.30 -9.98 -6.14
N ILE A 102 13.56 -9.39 -7.30
CA ILE A 102 12.63 -9.42 -8.43
C ILE A 102 12.42 -10.85 -8.91
N ASP A 103 13.49 -11.63 -9.05
CA ASP A 103 13.40 -13.03 -9.45
C ASP A 103 12.58 -13.84 -8.43
N GLU A 104 12.92 -13.71 -7.13
CA GLU A 104 12.20 -14.37 -6.02
C GLU A 104 10.70 -14.01 -5.99
N LEU A 105 10.36 -12.73 -6.18
CA LEU A 105 8.98 -12.26 -6.13
C LEU A 105 8.17 -12.75 -7.34
N LEU A 106 8.74 -12.72 -8.55
CA LEU A 106 8.08 -13.21 -9.76
C LEU A 106 7.79 -14.71 -9.67
N ASP A 107 8.70 -15.49 -9.12
CA ASP A 107 8.48 -16.91 -8.85
C ASP A 107 7.39 -17.11 -7.79
N MET A 108 7.45 -16.36 -6.67
CA MET A 108 6.50 -16.44 -5.56
C MET A 108 5.05 -16.18 -6.00
N VAL A 109 4.83 -15.22 -6.90
CA VAL A 109 3.49 -14.88 -7.40
C VAL A 109 3.13 -15.61 -8.71
N GLY A 110 3.99 -16.51 -9.20
CA GLY A 110 3.71 -17.32 -10.40
C GLY A 110 3.76 -16.56 -11.73
N LEU A 111 4.44 -15.41 -11.79
CA LEU A 111 4.54 -14.56 -13.00
C LEU A 111 5.84 -14.73 -13.79
N ALA A 112 6.77 -15.57 -13.31
CA ALA A 112 8.10 -15.73 -13.92
C ALA A 112 8.08 -16.04 -15.44
N ALA A 113 7.17 -16.91 -15.88
CA ALA A 113 7.05 -17.32 -17.29
C ALA A 113 6.50 -16.21 -18.21
N VAL A 114 5.78 -15.23 -17.65
CA VAL A 114 5.12 -14.16 -18.41
C VAL A 114 5.67 -12.78 -18.09
N GLN A 115 6.74 -12.69 -17.29
CA GLN A 115 7.28 -11.43 -16.71
C GLN A 115 7.59 -10.31 -17.71
N ARG A 116 7.75 -10.64 -19.00
CA ARG A 116 8.03 -9.71 -20.11
C ARG A 116 6.79 -9.21 -20.85
N ARG A 117 5.59 -9.67 -20.46
CA ARG A 117 4.33 -9.10 -20.92
C ARG A 117 4.07 -7.78 -20.24
N GLN A 118 3.50 -6.83 -20.98
CA GLN A 118 3.14 -5.53 -20.44
C GLN A 118 1.98 -5.64 -19.46
N VAL A 119 1.94 -4.76 -18.46
CA VAL A 119 0.89 -4.72 -17.43
C VAL A 119 -0.52 -4.73 -18.04
N ARG A 120 -0.73 -4.03 -19.16
CA ARG A 120 -2.04 -3.99 -19.86
C ARG A 120 -2.52 -5.33 -20.42
N GLU A 121 -1.64 -6.33 -20.53
CA GLU A 121 -1.95 -7.66 -21.07
C GLU A 121 -2.35 -8.66 -19.98
N TYR A 122 -2.17 -8.30 -18.69
CA TYR A 122 -2.57 -9.16 -17.58
C TYR A 122 -4.07 -9.04 -17.30
N SER A 123 -4.63 -10.15 -16.83
CA SER A 123 -5.87 -10.14 -16.06
C SER A 123 -5.71 -9.36 -14.76
N LYS A 124 -6.84 -9.05 -14.10
CA LYS A 124 -6.82 -8.43 -12.77
C LYS A 124 -6.27 -9.35 -11.65
N GLY A 125 -6.39 -10.66 -11.82
CA GLY A 125 -5.89 -11.67 -10.87
C GLY A 125 -4.61 -12.33 -11.35
#